data_AF-A0A1I4TVC9-F1
#
_entry.id   AF-A0A1I4TVC9-F1
#
_cell.length_a   1.000
_cell.length_b   1.000
_cell.length_c   1.000
_cell.angle_alpha   90.00
_cell.angle_beta   90.00
_cell.angle_gamma   90.00
#
_symmetry.space_group_name_H-M   'P 1'
#
loop_
_entity.id
_entity.type
_entity.pdbx_description
1 polymer ?
#
loop_
_entity_poly.entity_id
_entity_poly.type
_entity_poly.pdbx_seq_one_letter_code
_entity_poly.pdbx_strand_id
1 'polypeptide(L)'
;MRCITLLLLVLISGISSAENSLINSNNLFNFAEASSPGYFSPAGVTTTTTLDEYLVRYYPTTGNYIGTKGEEVYVYGNVFNGLLRAGIISDYVELEADSDELLAQLFANGKSNVQVYGTGVVISILSDDLDGSRHQRFIIELKSKQTLLITHNIDVAPRIFALSLNDKIEFYGEYEWNDKGGVIHWTHHDPEKIHVSGWIFHKNVIYQ
;
A
#
# COMPACT_ATOMS: atom_id res chain seq x y z
N MET A 1 32.97 -10.53 -13.82
CA MET A 1 32.48 -9.36 -13.06
C MET A 1 31.14 -9.74 -12.47
N ARG A 2 31.05 -9.93 -11.15
CA ARG A 2 29.81 -10.33 -10.46
C ARG A 2 29.09 -9.05 -10.02
N CYS A 3 27.94 -8.76 -10.64
CA CYS A 3 27.04 -7.72 -10.15
C CYS A 3 26.17 -8.36 -9.06
N ILE A 4 26.37 -7.93 -7.81
CA ILE A 4 25.51 -8.30 -6.69
C ILE A 4 24.43 -7.22 -6.63
N THR A 5 23.22 -7.54 -7.10
CA THR A 5 22.07 -6.66 -6.94
C THR A 5 21.42 -6.99 -5.61
N LEU A 6 21.57 -6.07 -4.65
CA LEU A 6 20.94 -6.14 -3.33
C LEU A 6 19.47 -5.74 -3.49
N LEU A 7 18.54 -6.69 -3.40
CA LEU A 7 17.10 -6.41 -3.44
C LEU A 7 16.66 -6.03 -2.00
N LEU A 8 16.40 -4.75 -1.77
CA LEU A 8 15.81 -4.24 -0.53
C LEU A 8 14.33 -4.65 -0.50
N LEU A 9 13.95 -5.51 0.43
CA LEU A 9 12.55 -5.86 0.71
C LEU A 9 11.95 -4.75 1.60
N VAL A 10 11.09 -3.90 1.05
CA VAL A 10 10.32 -2.93 1.83
C VAL A 10 8.95 -3.53 2.11
N LEU A 11 8.63 -3.71 3.39
CA LEU A 11 7.34 -4.19 3.88
C LEU A 11 6.35 -3.02 3.91
N ILE A 12 5.27 -3.09 3.13
CA ILE A 12 4.24 -2.04 3.14
C ILE A 12 2.89 -2.72 3.40
N SER A 13 2.29 -2.35 4.53
CA SER A 13 0.97 -2.79 4.98
C SER A 13 -0.09 -2.20 4.08
N GLY A 14 -1.26 -2.81 4.06
CA GLY A 14 -2.30 -2.41 3.15
C GLY A 14 -2.99 -1.09 3.45
N ILE A 15 -3.01 -0.17 2.48
CA ILE A 15 -3.36 1.23 2.71
C ILE A 15 -4.59 1.66 1.89
N SER A 16 -5.70 2.08 2.52
CA SER A 16 -6.80 2.81 1.87
C SER A 16 -6.36 4.22 1.43
N SER A 17 -7.02 4.89 0.48
CA SER A 17 -6.65 6.27 0.07
C SER A 17 -6.53 7.26 1.25
N ALA A 18 -7.38 7.14 2.27
CA ALA A 18 -7.27 7.92 3.51
C ALA A 18 -6.06 7.48 4.36
N GLU A 19 -5.80 6.18 4.45
CA GLU A 19 -4.58 5.67 5.09
C GLU A 19 -3.32 6.00 4.25
N ASN A 20 -3.43 6.24 2.94
CA ASN A 20 -2.31 6.51 2.04
C ASN A 20 -1.96 7.98 2.11
N SER A 21 -2.98 8.82 2.20
CA SER A 21 -2.83 10.19 2.67
C SER A 21 -2.20 10.22 4.07
N LEU A 22 -2.64 9.38 5.01
CA LEU A 22 -2.05 9.32 6.35
C LEU A 22 -0.60 8.83 6.35
N ILE A 23 -0.26 7.84 5.54
CA ILE A 23 1.09 7.27 5.44
C ILE A 23 2.04 8.27 4.77
N ASN A 24 1.65 8.85 3.63
CA ASN A 24 2.43 9.89 2.96
C ASN A 24 2.62 11.12 3.87
N SER A 25 1.59 11.50 4.63
CA SER A 25 1.68 12.60 5.61
C SER A 25 2.63 12.25 6.76
N ASN A 26 2.54 11.03 7.31
CA ASN A 26 3.44 10.59 8.37
C ASN A 26 4.89 10.47 7.91
N ASN A 27 5.14 10.01 6.68
CA ASN A 27 6.47 9.97 6.08
C ASN A 27 7.07 11.38 5.99
N LEU A 28 6.29 12.35 5.51
CA LEU A 28 6.67 13.76 5.49
C LEU A 28 6.96 14.31 6.90
N PHE A 29 6.10 14.02 7.88
CA PHE A 29 6.26 14.56 9.24
C PHE A 29 7.53 14.00 9.90
N ASN A 30 7.81 12.71 9.72
CA ASN A 30 9.03 12.07 10.19
C ASN A 30 10.27 12.66 9.50
N PHE A 31 10.18 12.94 8.19
CA PHE A 31 11.25 13.65 7.47
C PHE A 31 11.48 15.05 8.04
N ALA A 32 10.42 15.79 8.39
CA ALA A 32 10.53 17.12 8.97
C ALA A 32 11.21 17.12 10.34
N GLU A 33 10.89 16.14 11.20
CA GLU A 33 11.58 15.93 12.49
C GLU A 33 13.09 15.70 12.31
N ALA A 34 13.47 14.88 11.33
CA ALA A 34 14.86 14.52 11.08
C ALA A 34 15.65 15.65 10.40
N SER A 35 15.06 16.31 9.41
CA SER A 35 15.73 17.34 8.60
C SER A 35 15.73 18.72 9.26
N SER A 36 14.74 19.00 10.11
CA SER A 36 14.47 20.34 10.65
C SER A 36 14.09 20.33 12.14
N PRO A 37 14.91 19.72 13.04
CA PRO A 37 14.57 19.53 14.45
C PRO A 37 14.44 20.85 15.24
N GLY A 38 15.04 21.94 14.77
CA GLY A 38 14.85 23.28 15.36
C GLY A 38 13.43 23.82 15.22
N TYR A 39 12.67 23.28 14.26
CA TYR A 39 11.28 23.66 14.00
C TYR A 39 10.28 22.58 14.47
N PHE A 40 10.67 21.31 14.42
CA PHE A 40 9.80 20.16 14.70
C PHE A 40 10.42 19.24 15.76
N SER A 41 10.22 19.58 17.04
CA SER A 41 10.75 18.83 18.19
C SER A 41 9.69 18.67 19.30
N PRO A 42 9.65 17.52 19.98
CA PRO A 42 10.58 16.39 19.90
C PRO A 42 10.37 15.52 18.65
N ALA A 43 11.38 14.73 18.29
CA ALA A 43 11.25 13.68 17.29
C ALA A 43 10.53 12.45 17.86
N GLY A 44 10.01 11.59 16.99
CA GLY A 44 9.26 10.38 17.35
C GLY A 44 7.83 10.67 17.80
N VAL A 45 7.26 11.82 17.41
CA VAL A 45 5.86 12.12 17.71
C VAL A 45 4.99 11.27 16.80
N THR A 46 4.25 10.32 17.37
CA THR A 46 3.42 9.38 16.60
C THR A 46 1.97 9.84 16.45
N THR A 47 1.58 10.91 17.14
CA THR A 47 0.20 11.39 17.14
C THR A 47 -0.03 12.31 15.96
N THR A 48 -0.65 11.78 14.91
CA THR A 48 -1.24 12.56 13.83
C THR A 48 -2.75 12.62 14.05
N THR A 49 -3.32 13.82 14.08
CA THR A 49 -4.75 14.06 14.28
C THR A 49 -5.34 14.78 13.08
N THR A 50 -6.66 14.74 12.96
CA THR A 50 -7.39 15.62 12.05
C THR A 50 -7.72 16.93 12.75
N LEU A 51 -7.55 18.04 12.05
CA LEU A 51 -8.06 19.37 12.40
C LEU A 51 -8.79 19.91 11.18
N ASP A 52 -10.12 19.89 11.22
CA ASP A 52 -10.98 20.06 10.05
C ASP A 52 -10.61 19.08 8.92
N GLU A 53 -10.12 19.58 7.79
CA GLU A 53 -9.71 18.79 6.62
C GLU A 53 -8.19 18.50 6.59
N TYR A 54 -7.45 18.92 7.61
CA TYR A 54 -5.99 18.75 7.68
C TYR A 54 -5.61 17.55 8.52
N LEU A 55 -4.64 16.76 8.04
CA LEU A 55 -3.86 15.87 8.91
C LEU A 55 -2.74 16.70 9.51
N VAL A 56 -2.61 16.73 10.83
CA VAL A 56 -1.65 17.59 11.53
C VAL A 56 -0.90 16.86 12.62
N ARG A 57 0.33 17.31 12.87
CA ARG A 57 1.15 16.89 14.00
C ARG A 57 1.66 18.12 14.74
N TYR A 58 1.48 18.13 16.06
CA TYR A 58 1.91 19.20 16.95
C TYR A 58 3.21 18.85 17.67
N TYR A 59 4.13 19.82 17.74
CA TYR A 59 5.43 19.68 18.37
C TYR A 59 5.51 20.57 19.62
N PRO A 60 5.34 20.01 20.83
CA PRO A 60 5.22 20.80 22.06
C PRO A 60 6.50 21.56 22.44
N THR A 61 7.69 21.09 22.07
CA THR A 61 8.95 21.78 22.41
C THR A 61 9.11 23.07 21.61
N THR A 62 8.69 23.07 20.35
CA THR A 62 8.83 24.22 19.44
C THR A 62 7.55 25.04 19.31
N GLY A 63 6.41 24.49 19.74
CA GLY A 63 5.10 25.13 19.62
C GLY A 63 4.58 25.19 18.18
N ASN A 64 5.13 24.38 17.27
CA ASN A 64 4.80 24.41 15.85
C ASN A 64 3.94 23.22 15.43
N TYR A 65 3.22 23.38 14.34
CA TYR A 65 2.54 22.31 13.63
C TYR A 65 3.15 22.12 12.24
N ILE A 66 3.11 20.88 11.79
CA ILE A 66 3.15 20.54 10.36
C ILE A 66 1.82 19.85 10.03
N GLY A 67 1.33 20.04 8.81
CA GLY A 67 0.13 19.39 8.36
C GLY A 67 0.02 19.26 6.85
N THR A 68 -0.91 18.43 6.42
CA THR A 68 -1.23 18.18 5.02
C THR A 68 -2.73 18.30 4.78
N LYS A 69 -3.09 18.75 3.57
CA LYS A 69 -4.47 18.72 3.05
C LYS A 69 -4.42 18.22 1.61
N GLY A 70 -4.86 16.98 1.40
CA GLY A 70 -4.51 16.27 0.17
C GLY A 70 -2.99 16.13 0.08
N GLU A 71 -2.39 16.64 -0.99
CA GLU A 71 -0.94 16.63 -1.21
C GLU A 71 -0.24 17.91 -0.75
N GLU A 72 -0.98 18.96 -0.38
CA GLU A 72 -0.39 20.23 0.02
C GLU A 72 0.16 20.18 1.44
N VAL A 73 1.33 20.77 1.64
CA VAL A 73 2.04 20.84 2.93
C VAL A 73 1.94 22.22 3.52
N TYR A 74 1.62 22.26 4.81
CA TYR A 74 1.52 23.48 5.59
C TYR A 74 2.33 23.38 6.88
N VAL A 75 2.86 24.51 7.32
CA VAL A 75 3.47 24.67 8.64
C VAL A 75 2.78 25.82 9.36
N TYR A 76 2.65 25.70 10.68
CA TYR A 76 2.04 26.75 11.50
C TYR A 76 2.84 26.97 12.78
N GLY A 77 3.07 28.24 13.11
CA GLY A 77 3.75 28.64 14.33
C GLY A 77 4.25 30.07 14.26
N ASN A 78 4.63 30.63 15.41
CA ASN A 78 5.11 32.01 15.48
C ASN A 78 6.36 32.23 14.61
N VAL A 79 7.24 31.23 14.53
CA VAL A 79 8.45 31.28 13.71
C VAL A 79 8.16 31.32 12.21
N PHE A 80 6.97 30.89 11.79
CA PHE A 80 6.49 30.93 10.42
C PHE A 80 5.56 32.13 10.13
N ASN A 81 5.39 33.04 11.09
CA ASN A 81 4.43 34.15 11.04
C ASN A 81 2.98 33.67 10.80
N GLY A 82 2.59 32.54 11.40
CA GLY A 82 1.27 31.95 11.26
C GLY A 82 1.27 30.75 10.30
N LEU A 83 0.20 30.59 9.52
CA LEU A 83 0.06 29.48 8.57
C LEU A 83 0.83 29.80 7.29
N LEU A 84 1.76 28.92 6.91
CA LEU A 84 2.55 29.03 5.71
C LEU A 84 2.39 27.76 4.87
N ARG A 85 2.08 27.90 3.58
CA ARG A 85 2.14 26.81 2.61
C ARG A 85 3.60 26.54 2.28
N ALA A 86 4.09 25.34 2.61
CA ALA A 86 5.48 24.97 2.45
C ALA A 86 5.77 24.33 1.07
N GLY A 87 4.80 23.63 0.48
CA GLY A 87 5.00 22.93 -0.80
C GLY A 87 3.95 21.85 -1.01
N ILE A 88 4.32 20.80 -1.73
CA ILE A 88 3.59 19.52 -1.80
C ILE A 88 4.42 18.38 -1.20
N ILE A 89 3.79 17.26 -0.82
CA ILE A 89 4.48 16.14 -0.16
C ILE A 89 5.67 15.64 -1.00
N SER A 90 5.50 15.54 -2.33
CA SER A 90 6.52 15.05 -3.26
C SER A 90 7.72 15.98 -3.45
N ASP A 91 7.68 17.22 -2.94
CA ASP A 91 8.86 18.08 -2.88
C ASP A 91 9.88 17.59 -1.82
N TYR A 92 9.43 16.78 -0.87
CA TYR A 92 10.20 16.40 0.32
C TYR A 92 10.42 14.89 0.47
N VAL A 93 9.44 14.06 0.09
CA VAL A 93 9.46 12.60 0.27
C VAL A 93 8.81 11.88 -0.91
N GLU A 94 9.20 10.63 -1.16
CA GLU A 94 8.56 9.76 -2.17
C GLU A 94 7.16 9.33 -1.69
N LEU A 95 6.18 9.33 -2.61
CA LEU A 95 4.80 8.94 -2.32
C LEU A 95 4.62 7.42 -2.41
N GLU A 96 3.91 6.85 -1.46
CA GLU A 96 3.36 5.50 -1.56
C GLU A 96 2.25 5.46 -2.62
N ALA A 97 2.39 4.59 -3.63
CA ALA A 97 1.50 4.55 -4.78
C ALA A 97 0.11 3.97 -4.44
N ASP A 98 -0.96 4.62 -4.93
CA ASP A 98 -2.30 4.00 -4.95
C ASP A 98 -2.23 2.78 -5.89
N SER A 99 -2.29 1.58 -5.31
CA SER A 99 -2.06 0.37 -6.08
C SER A 99 -3.12 0.12 -7.15
N ASP A 100 -4.32 0.71 -7.03
CA ASP A 100 -5.35 0.71 -8.08
C ASP A 100 -4.89 1.47 -9.33
N GLU A 101 -4.23 2.62 -9.16
CA GLU A 101 -3.67 3.38 -10.27
C GLU A 101 -2.46 2.66 -10.88
N LEU A 102 -1.58 2.09 -10.05
CA LEU A 102 -0.46 1.28 -10.52
C LEU A 102 -0.96 0.08 -11.36
N LEU A 103 -1.95 -0.66 -10.86
CA LEU A 103 -2.54 -1.81 -11.57
C LEU A 103 -3.17 -1.41 -12.91
N ALA A 104 -3.84 -0.26 -12.96
CA ALA A 104 -4.37 0.30 -14.20
C ALA A 104 -3.26 0.66 -15.19
N GLN A 105 -2.15 1.24 -14.72
CA GLN A 105 -0.98 1.53 -15.56
C GLN A 105 -0.29 0.24 -16.05
N LEU A 106 -0.11 -0.76 -15.19
CA LEU A 106 0.47 -2.05 -15.59
C LEU A 106 -0.39 -2.74 -16.65
N PHE A 107 -1.71 -2.70 -16.49
CA PHE A 107 -2.65 -3.22 -17.47
C PHE A 107 -2.59 -2.47 -18.81
N ALA A 108 -2.65 -1.14 -18.78
CA ALA A 108 -2.59 -0.30 -19.97
C ALA A 108 -1.27 -0.46 -20.76
N ASN A 109 -0.17 -0.77 -20.07
CA ASN A 109 1.16 -0.89 -20.66
C ASN A 109 1.61 -2.34 -20.90
N GLY A 110 0.77 -3.35 -20.64
CA GLY A 110 1.15 -4.75 -20.88
C GLY A 110 2.31 -5.24 -20.01
N LYS A 111 2.40 -4.80 -18.74
CA LYS A 111 3.53 -5.10 -17.85
C LYS A 111 3.21 -6.23 -16.88
N SER A 112 4.20 -7.09 -16.64
CA SER A 112 4.15 -8.31 -15.81
C SER A 112 5.33 -8.35 -14.84
N ASN A 113 5.38 -9.35 -13.95
CA ASN A 113 6.42 -9.57 -12.95
C ASN A 113 6.60 -8.36 -12.00
N VAL A 114 5.47 -7.80 -11.56
CA VAL A 114 5.48 -6.66 -10.64
C VAL A 114 4.80 -7.06 -9.34
N GLN A 115 5.56 -7.01 -8.25
CA GLN A 115 5.01 -7.20 -6.91
C GLN A 115 4.11 -6.02 -6.55
N VAL A 116 2.88 -6.30 -6.16
CA VAL A 116 1.86 -5.30 -5.84
C VAL A 116 1.15 -5.66 -4.55
N TYR A 117 0.80 -4.61 -3.80
CA TYR A 117 -0.25 -4.67 -2.80
C TYR A 117 -1.57 -4.21 -3.45
N GLY A 118 -2.73 -4.58 -2.91
CA GLY A 118 -3.99 -4.03 -3.38
C GLY A 118 -5.20 -4.48 -2.57
N THR A 119 -6.35 -3.85 -2.85
CA THR A 119 -7.64 -4.26 -2.28
C THR A 119 -8.69 -4.40 -3.36
N GLY A 120 -9.63 -5.33 -3.17
CA GLY A 120 -10.74 -5.50 -4.09
C GLY A 120 -11.92 -6.22 -3.44
N VAL A 121 -13.04 -6.21 -4.16
CA VAL A 121 -14.28 -6.88 -3.74
C VAL A 121 -14.46 -8.14 -4.56
N VAL A 122 -14.71 -9.28 -3.91
CA VAL A 122 -14.96 -10.56 -4.58
C VAL A 122 -16.27 -10.50 -5.37
N ILE A 123 -16.18 -10.61 -6.69
CA ILE A 123 -17.33 -10.58 -7.60
C ILE A 123 -17.65 -11.95 -8.22
N SER A 124 -16.71 -12.91 -8.16
CA SER A 124 -16.93 -14.28 -8.62
C SER A 124 -16.03 -15.26 -7.87
N ILE A 125 -16.57 -16.42 -7.52
CA ILE A 125 -15.81 -17.55 -6.96
C ILE A 125 -15.82 -18.67 -8.01
N LEU A 126 -14.63 -19.11 -8.43
CA LEU A 126 -14.47 -20.12 -9.46
C LEU A 126 -14.16 -21.47 -8.82
N SER A 127 -14.32 -22.56 -9.59
CA SER A 127 -13.80 -23.86 -9.17
C SER A 127 -12.29 -23.79 -8.97
N ASP A 128 -11.81 -24.46 -7.92
CA ASP A 128 -10.38 -24.64 -7.69
C ASP A 128 -9.73 -25.26 -8.95
N ASP A 129 -8.54 -24.78 -9.28
CA ASP A 129 -7.68 -25.43 -10.26
C ASP A 129 -6.92 -26.57 -9.58
N LEU A 130 -7.00 -27.75 -10.16
CA LEU A 130 -6.44 -28.98 -9.60
C LEU A 130 -5.39 -29.60 -10.54
N ASP A 131 -5.07 -28.96 -11.66
CA ASP A 131 -4.01 -29.41 -12.55
C ASP A 131 -2.67 -28.81 -12.11
N GLY A 132 -1.64 -29.66 -11.95
CA GLY A 132 -0.37 -29.26 -11.35
C GLY A 132 -0.52 -28.81 -9.89
N SER A 133 0.05 -27.67 -9.54
CA SER A 133 -0.14 -27.07 -8.21
C SER A 133 -1.58 -26.58 -8.07
N ARG A 134 -2.21 -26.92 -6.94
CA ARG A 134 -3.62 -26.61 -6.71
C ARG A 134 -3.80 -25.15 -6.38
N HIS A 135 -4.78 -24.50 -6.99
CA HIS A 135 -5.09 -23.09 -6.75
C HIS A 135 -6.56 -22.85 -6.45
N GLN A 136 -6.86 -22.13 -5.38
CA GLN A 136 -8.16 -21.48 -5.22
C GLN A 136 -8.22 -20.27 -6.15
N ARG A 137 -9.33 -20.15 -6.89
CA ARG A 137 -9.52 -19.08 -7.89
C ARG A 137 -10.76 -18.27 -7.63
N PHE A 138 -10.63 -16.95 -7.70
CA PHE A 138 -11.75 -16.03 -7.59
C PHE A 138 -11.40 -14.71 -8.28
N ILE A 139 -12.43 -13.93 -8.64
CA ILE A 139 -12.27 -12.65 -9.31
C ILE A 139 -12.62 -11.55 -8.33
N ILE A 140 -11.77 -10.53 -8.27
CA ILE A 140 -12.05 -9.29 -7.56
C ILE A 140 -12.26 -8.14 -8.53
N GLU A 141 -13.08 -7.17 -8.14
CA GLU A 141 -13.19 -5.86 -8.79
C GLU A 141 -12.46 -4.82 -7.93
N LEU A 142 -11.58 -4.06 -8.57
CA LEU A 142 -10.88 -2.93 -7.95
C LEU A 142 -11.73 -1.65 -8.02
N LYS A 143 -11.26 -0.58 -7.38
CA LYS A 143 -11.98 0.71 -7.38
C LYS A 143 -12.08 1.30 -8.80
N SER A 144 -11.04 1.11 -9.61
CA SER A 144 -10.97 1.46 -11.04
C SER A 144 -11.95 0.72 -11.95
N LYS A 145 -12.66 -0.30 -11.45
CA LYS A 145 -13.46 -1.26 -12.24
C LYS A 145 -12.64 -2.27 -13.05
N GLN A 146 -11.32 -2.23 -12.95
CA GLN A 146 -10.49 -3.34 -13.42
C GLN A 146 -10.79 -4.59 -12.60
N THR A 147 -10.82 -5.74 -13.27
CA THR A 147 -11.00 -7.04 -12.61
C THR A 147 -9.69 -7.80 -12.59
N LEU A 148 -9.38 -8.45 -11.47
CA LEU A 148 -8.20 -9.31 -11.34
C LEU A 148 -8.64 -10.74 -11.02
N LEU A 149 -7.98 -11.72 -11.65
CA LEU A 149 -8.05 -13.11 -11.21
C LEU A 149 -7.05 -13.32 -10.08
N ILE A 150 -7.52 -13.77 -8.93
CA ILE A 150 -6.64 -14.26 -7.85
C ILE A 150 -6.42 -15.76 -8.05
N THR A 151 -5.16 -16.18 -8.09
CA THR A 151 -4.74 -17.60 -8.09
C THR A 151 -3.93 -17.88 -6.82
N HIS A 152 -4.62 -18.35 -5.78
CA HIS A 152 -4.00 -18.62 -4.48
C HIS A 152 -3.60 -20.10 -4.38
N ASN A 153 -2.30 -20.39 -4.28
CA ASN A 153 -1.80 -21.75 -4.25
C ASN A 153 -2.14 -22.43 -2.90
N ILE A 154 -3.03 -23.42 -2.95
CA ILE A 154 -3.54 -24.14 -1.76
C ILE A 154 -2.74 -25.40 -1.42
N ASP A 155 -1.63 -25.66 -2.11
CA ASP A 155 -0.64 -26.63 -1.67
C ASP A 155 0.26 -26.08 -0.58
N VAL A 156 0.53 -24.77 -0.62
CA VAL A 156 1.51 -24.09 0.25
C VAL A 156 0.89 -23.09 1.22
N ALA A 157 -0.37 -22.69 1.01
CA ALA A 157 -1.13 -21.85 1.91
C ALA A 157 -2.55 -22.43 2.16
N PRO A 158 -3.21 -22.11 3.30
CA PRO A 158 -4.56 -22.61 3.56
C PRO A 158 -5.60 -22.03 2.59
N ARG A 159 -6.49 -22.88 2.07
CA ARG A 159 -7.67 -22.43 1.32
C ARG A 159 -8.55 -21.51 2.15
N ILE A 160 -9.04 -20.42 1.54
CA ILE A 160 -9.95 -19.46 2.16
C ILE A 160 -11.39 -20.02 2.13
N PHE A 161 -11.74 -20.86 3.10
CA PHE A 161 -13.07 -21.48 3.16
C PHE A 161 -14.21 -20.48 3.44
N ALA A 162 -13.92 -19.38 4.15
CA ALA A 162 -14.92 -18.39 4.52
C ALA A 162 -15.18 -17.33 3.42
N LEU A 163 -14.52 -17.43 2.26
CA LEU A 163 -14.63 -16.48 1.16
C LEU A 163 -16.03 -16.51 0.56
N SER A 164 -16.66 -15.35 0.43
CA SER A 164 -18.01 -15.17 -0.11
C SER A 164 -18.04 -14.00 -1.10
N LEU A 165 -19.06 -13.99 -1.97
CA LEU A 165 -19.33 -12.84 -2.84
C LEU A 165 -19.52 -11.57 -2.00
N ASN A 166 -19.04 -10.45 -2.53
CA ASN A 166 -19.01 -9.13 -1.90
C ASN A 166 -18.09 -8.99 -0.68
N ASP A 167 -17.33 -10.03 -0.33
CA ASP A 167 -16.27 -9.86 0.66
C ASP A 167 -15.19 -8.91 0.10
N LYS A 168 -14.73 -7.97 0.93
CA LYS A 168 -13.50 -7.23 0.66
C LYS A 168 -12.31 -8.10 1.05
N ILE A 169 -11.31 -8.15 0.18
CA ILE A 169 -10.00 -8.72 0.50
C ILE A 169 -8.90 -7.69 0.30
N GLU A 170 -7.79 -7.90 0.99
CA GLU A 170 -6.51 -7.27 0.67
C GLU A 170 -5.55 -8.36 0.21
N PHE A 171 -4.64 -8.02 -0.69
CA PHE A 171 -3.68 -8.97 -1.21
C PHE A 171 -2.31 -8.32 -1.34
N TYR A 172 -1.28 -9.14 -1.19
CA TYR A 172 0.07 -8.84 -1.61
C TYR A 172 0.54 -10.02 -2.45
N GLY A 173 0.95 -9.76 -3.67
CA GLY A 173 1.32 -10.80 -4.62
C GLY A 173 1.95 -10.21 -5.87
N GLU A 174 2.34 -11.08 -6.80
CA GLU A 174 2.87 -10.64 -8.08
C GLU A 174 1.74 -10.51 -9.09
N TYR A 175 1.78 -9.40 -9.85
CA TYR A 175 0.87 -9.13 -10.95
C TYR A 175 1.43 -9.67 -12.28
N GLU A 176 0.58 -10.42 -12.98
CA GLU A 176 0.81 -10.90 -14.33
C GLU A 176 -0.26 -10.37 -15.28
N TRP A 177 0.17 -9.81 -16.40
CA TRP A 177 -0.73 -9.24 -17.40
C TRP A 177 -1.50 -10.32 -18.17
N ASN A 178 -2.79 -10.06 -18.41
CA ASN A 178 -3.59 -10.74 -19.43
C ASN A 178 -4.63 -9.76 -20.00
N ASP A 179 -5.33 -10.16 -21.06
CA ASP A 179 -6.37 -9.33 -21.72
C ASP A 179 -7.67 -9.19 -20.92
N LYS A 180 -7.75 -9.79 -19.71
CA LYS A 180 -8.92 -9.78 -18.81
C LYS A 180 -8.68 -8.95 -17.54
N GLY A 181 -7.64 -8.13 -17.52
CA GLY A 181 -7.31 -7.23 -16.41
C GLY A 181 -6.14 -7.70 -15.56
N GLY A 182 -5.66 -8.93 -15.72
CA GLY A 182 -4.48 -9.47 -15.05
C GLY A 182 -4.78 -10.54 -13.99
N VAL A 183 -3.70 -11.16 -13.51
CA VAL A 183 -3.68 -12.21 -12.50
C VAL A 183 -2.82 -11.76 -11.33
N ILE A 184 -3.26 -12.07 -10.11
CA ILE A 184 -2.42 -12.01 -8.92
C ILE A 184 -2.10 -13.45 -8.49
N HIS A 185 -0.81 -13.77 -8.47
CA HIS A 185 -0.26 -15.02 -7.94
C HIS A 185 0.80 -14.73 -6.88
N TRP A 186 1.53 -15.75 -6.41
CA TRP A 186 2.48 -15.61 -5.28
C TRP A 186 1.85 -14.99 -4.02
N THR A 187 0.58 -15.29 -3.74
CA THR A 187 -0.13 -14.84 -2.54
C THR A 187 0.12 -15.74 -1.33
N HIS A 188 1.35 -16.20 -1.18
CA HIS A 188 1.78 -17.12 -0.13
C HIS A 188 3.23 -16.88 0.27
N HIS A 189 3.65 -17.45 1.39
CA HIS A 189 5.06 -17.50 1.73
C HIS A 189 5.82 -18.34 0.70
N ASP A 190 6.97 -17.86 0.25
CA ASP A 190 7.88 -18.66 -0.57
C ASP A 190 8.79 -19.49 0.35
N PRO A 191 8.62 -20.82 0.42
CA PRO A 191 9.43 -21.68 1.29
C PRO A 191 10.92 -21.65 0.93
N GLU A 192 11.25 -21.37 -0.34
CA GLU A 192 12.62 -21.38 -0.85
C GLU A 192 13.31 -20.01 -0.73
N LYS A 193 12.53 -18.95 -0.46
CA LYS A 193 13.00 -17.56 -0.31
C LYS A 193 13.76 -17.03 -1.53
N ILE A 194 13.36 -17.48 -2.71
CA ILE A 194 13.88 -17.04 -4.02
C ILE A 194 12.95 -16.00 -4.68
N HIS A 195 11.70 -15.92 -4.24
CA HIS A 195 10.68 -14.97 -4.66
C HIS A 195 10.16 -14.13 -3.48
N VAL A 196 9.66 -12.94 -3.78
CA VAL A 196 8.97 -12.12 -2.77
C VAL A 196 7.73 -12.88 -2.29
N SER A 197 7.60 -13.06 -0.96
CA SER A 197 6.42 -13.68 -0.38
C SER A 197 5.20 -12.77 -0.50
N GLY A 198 4.02 -13.37 -0.59
CA GLY A 198 2.74 -12.68 -0.59
C GLY A 198 1.76 -13.28 0.41
N TRP A 199 0.52 -12.77 0.36
CA TRP A 199 -0.56 -13.17 1.24
C TRP A 199 -1.91 -12.67 0.73
N ILE A 200 -2.99 -13.26 1.24
CA ILE A 200 -4.34 -12.67 1.20
C ILE A 200 -4.81 -12.39 2.62
N PHE A 201 -5.37 -11.21 2.85
CA PHE A 201 -6.00 -10.85 4.10
C PHE A 201 -7.51 -10.80 3.92
N HIS A 202 -8.22 -11.56 4.73
CA HIS A 202 -9.68 -11.67 4.67
C HIS A 202 -10.24 -11.93 6.06
N LYS A 203 -11.22 -11.10 6.47
CA LYS A 203 -11.91 -11.20 7.78
C LYS A 203 -10.97 -11.37 8.98
N ASN A 204 -9.93 -10.52 9.04
CA ASN A 204 -8.91 -10.51 10.09
C ASN A 204 -8.00 -11.76 10.13
N VAL A 205 -7.94 -12.52 9.03
CA VAL A 205 -7.06 -13.69 8.87
C VAL A 205 -6.14 -13.47 7.68
N ILE A 206 -4.85 -13.75 7.87
CA ILE A 206 -3.84 -13.79 6.81
C ILE A 206 -3.70 -15.24 6.33
N TYR A 207 -3.75 -15.44 5.02
CA TYR A 207 -3.54 -16.70 4.33
C TYR A 207 -2.23 -16.60 3.54
N GLN A 208 -1.24 -17.43 3.91
CA GLN A 208 0.08 -17.49 3.27
C GLN A 208 0.78 -18.81 3.53
#